data_AF-A0A534VZY3-F1
#
_entry.id   AF-A0A534VZY3-F1
#
_cell.length_a   1.000
_cell.length_b   1.000
_cell.length_c   1.000
_cell.angle_alpha   90.00
_cell.angle_beta   90.00
_cell.angle_gamma   90.00
#
_symmetry.space_group_name_H-M   'P 1'
#
loop_
_entity.id
_entity.type
_entity.pdbx_description
1 polymer ?
#
loop_
_entity_poly.entity_id
_entity_poly.type
_entity_poly.pdbx_seq_one_letter_code
_entity_poly.pdbx_strand_id
1 'polypeptide(L)' 'MIRPSARPSPCENMNHRRANSPVSHCPQCGGVVNAQLSSPPCNDAKHAASRRQRSAFCVDCGAQLIVVR' A
#
# COMPACT_ATOMS: atom_id res chain seq x y z
N MET A 1 -6.86 22.67 16.37
CA MET A 1 -7.62 21.41 16.44
C MET A 1 -7.07 20.48 15.37
N ILE A 2 -6.40 19.41 15.78
CA ILE A 2 -5.70 18.46 14.90
C ILE A 2 -6.76 17.60 14.21
N ARG A 3 -6.82 17.64 12.88
CA ARG A 3 -7.76 16.86 12.06
C ARG A 3 -7.64 15.37 12.44
N PRO A 4 -8.72 14.67 12.80
CA PRO A 4 -8.64 13.25 13.05
C PRO A 4 -8.22 12.56 11.76
N SER A 5 -7.11 11.82 11.84
CA SER A 5 -6.59 10.94 10.79
C SER A 5 -7.74 10.29 10.05
N ALA A 6 -7.80 10.53 8.74
CA ALA A 6 -8.73 9.87 7.85
C ALA A 6 -8.63 8.36 8.14
N ARG A 7 -9.67 7.80 8.77
CA ARG A 7 -9.76 6.35 8.95
C ARG A 7 -9.68 5.79 7.54
N PRO A 8 -8.65 5.01 7.17
CA PRO A 8 -8.62 4.43 5.86
C PRO A 8 -9.88 3.57 5.77
N SER A 9 -10.74 3.92 4.81
CA SER A 9 -11.91 3.13 4.43
C SER A 9 -11.55 1.66 4.42
N PRO A 10 -12.42 0.75 4.91
CA PRO A 10 -12.11 -0.67 4.95
C PRO A 10 -11.85 -1.11 3.52
N CYS A 11 -10.58 -1.23 3.14
CA CYS A 11 -10.25 -1.78 1.84
C CYS A 11 -10.84 -3.20 1.83
N GLU A 12 -11.55 -3.55 0.76
CA GLU A 12 -12.13 -4.89 0.61
C GLU A 12 -11.04 -5.96 0.62
N ASN A 13 -9.81 -5.59 0.23
CA ASN A 13 -8.62 -6.36 0.51
C ASN A 13 -8.48 -6.60 2.02
N MET A 14 -8.77 -7.83 2.44
CA MET A 14 -8.65 -8.29 3.82
C MET A 14 -7.22 -8.29 4.38
N ASN A 15 -6.22 -7.74 3.67
CA ASN A 15 -4.85 -7.61 4.17
C ASN A 15 -4.77 -6.85 5.49
N HIS A 16 -5.67 -5.89 5.76
CA HIS A 16 -5.72 -5.20 7.06
C HIS A 16 -6.25 -6.08 8.20
N ARG A 17 -6.94 -7.18 7.91
CA ARG A 17 -7.40 -8.15 8.93
C ARG A 17 -6.36 -9.24 9.20
N ARG A 18 -5.31 -9.35 8.37
CA ARG A 18 -4.25 -10.35 8.54
C ARG A 18 -3.13 -9.74 9.38
N ALA A 19 -2.87 -10.33 10.55
CA ALA A 19 -1.75 -9.94 11.41
C ALA A 19 -0.38 -10.13 10.72
N ASN A 20 -0.27 -11.14 9.85
CA ASN A 20 0.95 -11.45 9.09
C ASN A 20 0.72 -11.27 7.59
N SER A 21 0.44 -10.03 7.16
CA SER A 21 0.36 -9.74 5.74
C SER A 21 1.74 -9.91 5.08
N PRO A 22 1.85 -10.53 3.89
CA PRO A 22 3.13 -10.71 3.20
C PRO A 22 3.68 -9.42 2.56
N VAL A 23 2.95 -8.31 2.69
CA VAL A 23 3.29 -7.00 2.13
C VAL A 23 3.29 -5.95 3.22
N SER A 24 4.10 -4.89 3.07
CA SER A 24 4.20 -3.82 4.07
C SER A 24 3.04 -2.83 3.97
N HIS A 25 2.66 -2.47 2.75
CA HIS A 25 1.58 -1.54 2.42
C HIS A 25 0.47 -2.21 1.60
N CYS A 26 -0.76 -1.74 1.78
CA CYS A 26 -1.91 -2.20 1.03
C CYS A 26 -1.87 -1.65 -0.41
N PRO A 27 -1.94 -2.51 -1.45
CA PRO A 27 -1.90 -2.07 -2.85
C PRO A 27 -3.15 -1.28 -3.28
N GLN A 28 -4.23 -1.30 -2.48
CA GLN A 28 -5.48 -0.59 -2.78
C GLN A 28 -5.59 0.78 -2.13
N CYS A 29 -5.12 0.94 -0.89
CA CYS A 29 -5.28 2.19 -0.14
C CYS A 29 -3.97 2.82 0.34
N GLY A 30 -2.82 2.15 0.14
CA GLY A 30 -1.51 2.60 0.60
C GLY A 30 -1.27 2.48 2.10
N GLY A 31 -2.30 2.09 2.87
CA GLY A 31 -2.21 1.93 4.32
C GLY A 31 -1.21 0.86 4.71
N VAL A 32 -0.50 1.09 5.82
CA VAL A 32 0.44 0.12 6.38
C VAL A 32 -0.35 -1.09 6.90
N VAL A 33 -0.03 -2.28 6.42
CA VAL A 33 -0.63 -3.56 6.84
C VAL A 33 0.38 -4.44 7.57
N ASN A 34 1.68 -4.27 7.32
CA ASN A 34 2.72 -4.93 8.09
C ASN A 34 3.96 -4.03 8.21
N ALA A 35 4.10 -3.37 9.36
CA ALA A 35 5.24 -2.49 9.62
C ALA A 35 6.55 -3.24 9.95
N GLN A 36 6.48 -4.56 10.21
CA GLN A 36 7.65 -5.36 10.56
C GLN A 36 8.42 -5.85 9.33
N LEU A 37 7.81 -5.77 8.15
CA LEU A 37 8.50 -6.10 6.90
C LEU A 37 9.42 -4.94 6.51
N SER A 38 10.72 -5.20 6.52
CA SER A 38 11.71 -4.32 5.90
C SER A 38 11.50 -4.33 4.40
N SER A 39 10.92 -3.25 3.90
CA SER A 39 10.75 -3.05 2.48
C SER A 39 12.09 -2.71 1.82
N PRO A 40 12.51 -3.43 0.77
CA PRO A 40 13.67 -3.05 -0.02
C PRO A 40 13.47 -1.69 -0.70
N PRO A 41 14.54 -0.97 -1.06
CA PRO A 41 14.43 0.31 -1.73
C PRO A 41 13.63 0.17 -3.03
N CYS A 42 12.66 1.06 -3.21
CA CYS A 42 11.86 1.10 -4.41
C CYS A 42 12.63 1.77 -5.55
N ASN A 43 12.45 1.24 -6.76
CA ASN A 43 12.98 1.81 -7.98
C ASN A 43 11.86 1.92 -9.02
N ASP A 44 12.10 2.69 -10.09
CA ASP A 44 11.09 2.92 -11.12
C ASP A 44 10.66 1.64 -11.84
N ALA A 45 11.56 0.66 -11.96
CA ALA A 45 11.25 -0.65 -12.55
C ALA A 45 10.22 -1.43 -11.71
N LYS A 46 10.38 -1.45 -10.37
CA LYS A 46 9.43 -2.08 -9.44
C LYS A 46 8.08 -1.37 -9.43
N HIS A 47 8.10 -0.04 -9.47
CA HIS A 47 6.89 0.75 -9.58
C HIS A 47 6.17 0.49 -10.92
N ALA A 48 6.90 0.42 -12.03
CA ALA A 48 6.34 0.06 -13.33
C ALA A 48 5.73 -1.36 -13.34
N ALA A 49 6.41 -2.34 -12.74
CA ALA A 49 5.88 -3.69 -12.60
C ALA A 49 4.59 -3.72 -11.75
N SER A 50 4.56 -2.98 -10.65
CA SER A 50 3.38 -2.86 -9.79
C SER A 50 2.21 -2.16 -10.50
N ARG A 51 2.48 -1.14 -11.33
CA ARG A 51 1.47 -0.51 -12.20
C ARG A 51 0.88 -1.49 -13.21
N ARG A 52 1.71 -2.35 -13.83
CA ARG A 52 1.25 -3.40 -14.75
C ARG A 52 0.33 -4.42 -14.07
N GLN A 53 0.56 -4.68 -12.77
CA GLN A 53 -0.31 -5.53 -11.94
C GLN A 53 -1.58 -4.81 -11.46
N ARG A 54 -1.83 -3.56 -11.91
CA ARG A 54 -2.98 -2.73 -11.53
C ARG A 54 -3.03 -2.38 -10.04
N SER A 55 -1.89 -2.40 -9.35
CA SER A 55 -1.79 -1.92 -7.97
C SER A 55 -1.87 -0.40 -7.94
N ALA A 56 -2.82 0.15 -7.18
CA ALA A 56 -2.97 1.60 -7.02
C ALA A 56 -1.86 2.21 -6.18
N PHE A 57 -1.31 1.45 -5.23
CA PHE A 57 -0.21 1.83 -4.36
C PHE A 57 0.90 0.77 -4.36
N CYS A 58 2.13 1.20 -4.11
CA CYS A 58 3.28 0.32 -3.96
C CYS A 58 3.19 -0.43 -2.63
N VAL A 59 3.34 -1.76 -2.68
CA VAL A 59 3.30 -2.62 -1.49
C VAL A 59 4.53 -2.50 -0.59
N ASP A 60 5.64 -1.99 -1.14
CA ASP A 60 6.91 -1.84 -0.45
C ASP A 60 7.01 -0.46 0.24
N CYS A 61 6.72 0.64 -0.47
CA CYS A 61 6.88 2.01 0.07
C CYS A 61 5.57 2.78 0.27
N GLY A 62 4.42 2.23 -0.14
CA GLY A 62 3.14 2.94 -0.05
C GLY A 62 2.94 4.06 -1.07
N ALA A 63 3.88 4.29 -1.99
CA ALA A 63 3.75 5.34 -3.01
C ALA A 63 2.56 5.07 -3.93
N GLN A 64 1.77 6.10 -4.24
CA GLN A 64 0.67 5.98 -5.19
C GLN A 64 1.22 5.78 -6.61
N LEU A 65 0.82 4.69 -7.25
CA LEU A 65 1.33 4.23 -8.53
C LEU A 65 0.38 4.54 -9.68
N ILE A 66 -0.92 4.41 -9.44
CA ILE A 66 -1.97 4.70 -10.41
C ILE A 66 -2.85 5.78 -9.80
N VAL A 67 -2.85 6.94 -10.44
CA VAL A 67 -3.84 7.97 -10.18
C VAL A 67 -4.99 7.70 -11.14
N VAL A 68 -6.08 7.12 -10.63
CA VAL A 68 -7.34 7.12 -11.39
C VAL A 68 -7.79 8.57 -11.40
N ARG A 69 -7.74 9.20 -12.59
CA ARG A 69 -8.30 10.52 -12.84
C ARG A 69 -9.81 10.44 -12.94
#